data_AF-A0A355DED8-F1
#
_entry.id   AF-A0A355DED8-F1
#
_cell.length_a   1.000
_cell.length_b   1.000
_cell.length_c   1.000
_cell.angle_alpha   90.00
_cell.angle_beta   90.00
_cell.angle_gamma   90.00
#
_symmetry.space_group_name_H-M   'P 1'
#
loop_
_entity.id
_entity.type
_entity.pdbx_description
1 polymer ?
#
loop_
_entity_poly.entity_id
_entity_poly.type
_entity_poly.pdbx_seq_one_letter_code
_entity_poly.pdbx_strand_id
1 'polypeptide(L)' 'MKTNVDVAVIGGYAHSSDASVAMGYMPADLADSDDGFDGFEVEILGQMRPARLLPEPLYDPAGRRMRG' A
#
# COMPACT_ATOMS: atom_id res chain seq x y z
N MET A 1 5.98 20.23 -0.35
CA MET A 1 5.95 19.95 -1.81
C MET A 1 5.33 18.56 -1.93
N LYS A 2 4.20 18.39 -2.62
CA LYS A 2 3.65 17.04 -2.85
C LYS A 2 4.53 16.36 -3.90
N THR A 3 5.24 15.31 -3.52
CA THR A 3 6.01 14.50 -4.47
C THR A 3 5.04 13.54 -5.14
N ASN A 4 4.72 13.80 -6.41
CA ASN A 4 3.94 12.87 -7.21
C ASN A 4 4.91 11.85 -7.82
N VAL A 5 4.67 10.57 -7.54
CA VAL A 5 5.40 9.46 -8.14
C VAL A 5 4.40 8.68 -8.99
N ASP A 6 4.49 8.83 -10.30
CA ASP A 6 3.64 8.09 -11.23
C ASP A 6 4.26 6.72 -11.48
N VAL A 7 3.83 5.74 -10.69
CA VAL A 7 4.23 4.34 -10.83
C VAL A 7 3.06 3.50 -11.33
N ALA A 8 3.32 2.53 -12.19
CA ALA A 8 2.33 1.52 -12.52
C ALA A 8 2.07 0.64 -11.29
N VAL A 9 0.81 0.56 -10.87
CA VAL A 9 0.37 -0.21 -9.70
C VAL A 9 -0.48 -1.38 -10.17
N ILE A 10 -0.23 -2.58 -9.63
CA ILE A 10 -1.15 -3.70 -9.77
C ILE A 10 -2.12 -3.69 -8.58
N GLY A 11 -3.42 -3.59 -8.87
CA GLY A 11 -4.49 -3.54 -7.88
C GLY A 11 -5.27 -4.83 -7.79
N GLY A 12 -5.85 -5.10 -6.62
CA GLY A 12 -6.74 -6.23 -6.38
C GLY A 12 -7.56 -6.06 -5.10
N TYR A 13 -8.52 -6.95 -4.87
CA TYR A 13 -9.30 -6.97 -3.64
C TYR A 13 -8.97 -8.22 -2.82
N ALA A 14 -8.44 -8.01 -1.62
CA ALA A 14 -8.06 -9.05 -0.69
C ALA A 14 -9.30 -9.52 0.09
N HIS A 15 -10.06 -10.47 -0.47
CA HIS A 15 -11.33 -10.94 0.13
C HIS A 15 -11.19 -11.41 1.59
N SER A 16 -10.11 -12.09 1.95
CA SER A 16 -9.89 -12.56 3.32
C SER A 16 -9.61 -11.44 4.34
N SER A 17 -9.30 -10.24 3.85
CA SER A 17 -9.01 -9.04 4.65
C SER A 17 -10.01 -7.90 4.41
N ASP A 18 -11.03 -8.12 3.56
CA ASP A 18 -12.05 -7.13 3.20
C ASP A 18 -11.47 -5.77 2.78
N ALA A 19 -10.42 -5.79 1.94
CA ALA A 19 -9.66 -4.58 1.61
C ALA A 19 -9.27 -4.52 0.13
N SER A 20 -9.41 -3.34 -0.46
CA SER A 20 -8.77 -3.01 -1.74
C SER A 20 -7.29 -2.76 -1.50
N VAL A 21 -6.43 -3.40 -2.29
CA VAL A 21 -4.98 -3.36 -2.17
C VAL A 21 -4.34 -3.02 -3.50
N ALA A 22 -3.19 -2.37 -3.43
CA ALA A 22 -2.41 -1.98 -4.58
C ALA A 22 -0.92 -2.17 -4.26
N MET A 23 -0.15 -2.71 -5.20
CA MET A 23 1.29 -2.90 -5.07
C MET A 23 2.00 -2.12 -6.18
N GLY A 24 2.98 -1.32 -5.78
CA GLY A 24 3.79 -0.49 -6.68
C GLY A 24 5.14 -0.17 -6.07
N TYR A 25 6.03 0.40 -6.87
CA TYR A 25 7.33 0.89 -6.42
C TYR A 25 7.23 2.36 -5.97
N MET A 26 8.07 2.74 -5.02
CA MET A 26 8.23 4.13 -4.63
C MET A 26 9.71 4.43 -4.35
N PRO A 27 10.12 5.70 -4.40
CA PRO A 27 11.44 6.14 -3.93
C PRO A 27 11.73 5.64 -2.50
N ALA A 28 12.94 5.12 -2.28
CA ALA A 28 13.32 4.49 -1.03
C ALA A 28 13.36 5.46 0.16
N ASP A 29 13.70 6.72 -0.10
CA ASP A 29 13.68 7.80 0.88
C ASP A 29 12.27 8.11 1.43
N LEU A 30 11.21 7.76 0.69
CA LEU A 30 9.84 7.85 1.19
C LEU A 30 9.45 6.68 2.10
N ALA A 31 10.13 5.53 2.00
CA ALA A 31 9.82 4.34 2.79
C ALA A 31 10.15 4.50 4.27
N ASP A 32 11.19 5.28 4.56
CA ASP A 32 11.70 5.51 5.91
C ASP A 32 11.26 6.88 6.47
N SER A 33 10.31 7.56 5.82
CA SER A 33 9.88 8.90 6.23
C SER A 33 8.99 8.88 7.48
N ASP A 34 9.25 9.81 8.42
CA ASP A 34 8.47 10.00 9.66
C ASP A 34 7.01 10.43 9.39
N ASP A 35 6.70 10.86 8.16
CA ASP A 35 5.35 11.19 7.69
C ASP A 35 4.42 9.96 7.64
N GLY A 36 4.98 8.78 7.88
CA GLY A 36 4.27 7.64 8.43
C GLY A 36 3.50 6.86 7.39
N PHE A 37 2.99 5.72 7.84
CA PHE A 37 2.20 4.81 7.01
C PHE A 37 0.94 5.45 6.39
N ASP A 38 0.63 6.71 6.66
CA ASP A 38 -0.55 7.44 6.22
C ASP A 38 -0.16 8.61 5.30
N GLY A 39 -1.12 9.20 4.59
CA GLY A 39 -0.86 10.39 3.76
C GLY A 39 -0.46 10.10 2.30
N PHE A 40 -0.47 8.83 1.89
CA PHE A 40 -0.40 8.47 0.49
C PHE A 40 -1.76 8.63 -0.19
N GLU A 41 -1.74 8.93 -1.48
CA GLU A 41 -2.93 8.95 -2.32
C GLU A 41 -2.63 8.14 -3.59
N VAL A 42 -3.60 7.34 -4.04
CA VAL A 42 -3.53 6.61 -5.32
C VAL A 42 -4.61 7.15 -6.24
N GLU A 43 -4.23 7.52 -7.45
CA GLU A 43 -5.19 7.94 -8.46
C GLU A 43 -5.91 6.72 -9.07
N ILE A 44 -7.24 6.71 -9.01
CA ILE A 44 -8.09 5.72 -9.66
C ILE A 44 -9.08 6.45 -10.55
N LEU A 45 -8.89 6.36 -11.87
CA LEU A 45 -9.76 6.98 -12.87
C LEU A 45 -9.98 8.49 -12.64
N GLY A 46 -8.91 9.24 -12.39
CA GLY A 46 -8.97 10.69 -12.14
C GLY A 46 -9.36 11.07 -10.70
N GLN A 47 -9.52 10.11 -9.79
CA GLN A 47 -9.87 10.36 -8.39
C GLN A 47 -8.75 9.93 -7.47
N MET A 48 -8.18 10.86 -6.71
CA MET A 48 -7.23 10.56 -5.65
C MET A 48 -7.97 9.86 -4.50
N ARG A 49 -7.53 8.65 -4.15
CA ARG A 49 -8.04 7.87 -3.03
C ARG A 49 -6.97 7.77 -1.96
N PRO A 50 -7.29 8.05 -0.68
CA PRO A 50 -6.32 7.92 0.39
C PRO A 50 -5.86 6.46 0.48
N ALA A 51 -4.57 6.30 0.69
CA ALA A 51 -3.91 5.02 0.84
C ALA A 51 -2.95 5.07 2.02
N ARG A 52 -2.63 3.89 2.52
CA ARG A 52 -1.68 3.69 3.59
C ARG A 52 -0.65 2.64 3.18
N LEU A 53 0.61 2.90 3.50
CA LEU A 53 1.68 1.93 3.32
C LEU A 53 1.50 0.76 4.30
N LEU A 54 1.66 -0.46 3.80
CA LEU A 54 1.52 -1.68 4.60
C LEU A 54 2.92 -2.28 4.83
N PRO A 55 3.49 -2.19 6.06
CA PRO A 55 4.81 -2.75 6.37
C PRO A 55 4.78 -4.28 6.51
N GLU A 56 3.61 -4.84 6.78
CA GLU A 56 3.38 -6.26 6.97
C GLU A 56 2.25 -6.74 6.06
N PRO A 57 2.20 -8.05 5.74
CA PRO A 57 1.08 -8.63 5.02
C PRO A 57 -0.26 -8.42 5.76
N LEU A 58 -1.30 -8.02 5.02
CA LEU A 58 -2.66 -7.87 5.56
C LEU A 58 -3.27 -9.18 6.09
N TYR A 59 -2.78 -10.31 5.61
CA TYR A 59 -3.29 -11.63 5.97
C TYR A 59 -2.15 -12.50 6.49
N ASP A 60 -2.34 -13.03 7.71
CA ASP A 60 -1.37 -13.89 8.39
C ASP A 60 0.05 -13.30 8.44
N PRO A 61 0.26 -12.11 9.02
CA PRO A 61 1.58 -11.48 9.08
C PRO A 61 2.61 -12.36 9.81
N ALA A 62 2.16 -13.12 10.81
CA ALA A 62 2.97 -14.07 11.54
C ALA A 62 3.13 -15.43 10.84
N GLY A 63 2.63 -15.60 9.60
CA GLY A 63 2.73 -16.78 8.73
C GLY A 63 2.38 -18.12 9.40
N ARG A 64 1.50 -18.11 10.40
CA ARG A 64 1.24 -19.30 11.23
C ARG A 64 0.43 -20.33 10.47
N ARG A 65 -0.43 -19.91 9.54
CA ARG A 65 -1.30 -20.82 8.78
C ARG A 65 -0.50 -21.71 7.84
N MET A 66 0.66 -21.26 7.38
CA MET A 66 1.56 -22.05 6.55
C MET A 66 2.48 -22.97 7.35
N ARG A 67 2.60 -22.77 8.68
CA ARG A 67 3.67 -23.36 9.50
C ARG A 67 3.25 -24.47 10.48
N GLY A 68 1.95 -24.67 10.71
CA GLY A 68 1.46 -25.75 11.58
C GLY A 68 1.39 -25.37 13.05
#